data_AF-R7FS39-F1
#
_entry.id   AF-R7FS39-F1
#
_cell.length_a   1.000
_cell.length_b   1.000
_cell.length_c   1.000
_cell.angle_alpha   90.00
_cell.angle_beta   90.00
_cell.angle_gamma   90.00
#
_symmetry.space_group_name_H-M   'P 1'
#
loop_
_entity.id
_entity.type
_entity.pdbx_description
1 polymer ?
#
loop_
_entity_poly.entity_id
_entity_poly.type
_entity_poly.pdbx_seq_one_letter_code
_entity_poly.pdbx_strand_id
1 'polypeptide(L)'
;MAFSDLTVKQAWERSGGQCECERASHRHGYSGRCTQRLMWNQRGNDCSSYGWEAHHKTAVSSGGSDTLSNCEILCMSCHKKTGSYGRS
;
A
#
# COMPACT_ATOMS: atom_id res chain seq x y z
N MET A 1 12.97 -1.45 -7.49
CA MET A 1 13.15 -2.78 -6.85
C MET A 1 11.82 -3.20 -6.26
N ALA A 2 11.58 -4.50 -6.12
CA ALA A 2 10.29 -5.06 -5.68
C ALA A 2 10.47 -5.83 -4.37
N PHE A 3 9.49 -5.73 -3.47
CA PHE A 3 9.47 -6.50 -2.24
C PHE A 3 9.44 -8.01 -2.50
N SER A 4 10.08 -8.79 -1.63
CA SER A 4 9.94 -10.23 -1.64
C SER A 4 8.51 -10.65 -1.24
N ASP A 5 8.05 -11.82 -1.70
CA ASP A 5 6.73 -12.34 -1.34
C ASP A 5 6.56 -12.53 0.18
N LEU A 6 7.65 -12.90 0.87
CA LEU A 6 7.66 -12.99 2.33
C LEU A 6 7.40 -11.63 2.98
N THR A 7 8.07 -10.57 2.50
CA THR A 7 7.87 -9.21 2.99
C THR A 7 6.45 -8.73 2.74
N VAL A 8 5.88 -9.01 1.56
CA VAL A 8 4.50 -8.66 1.21
C VAL A 8 3.51 -9.39 2.12
N LYS A 9 3.71 -10.69 2.35
CA LYS A 9 2.87 -11.50 3.24
C LYS A 9 2.91 -11.00 4.67
N GLN A 10 4.10 -10.72 5.21
CA GLN A 10 4.26 -10.18 6.56
C GLN A 10 3.61 -8.79 6.70
N ALA A 11 3.75 -7.93 5.69
CA ALA A 11 3.11 -6.61 5.68
C ALA A 11 1.58 -6.72 5.64
N TRP A 12 1.06 -7.69 4.89
CA TRP A 12 -0.37 -7.98 4.86
C TRP A 12 -0.92 -8.50 6.19
N GLU A 13 -0.25 -9.46 6.81
CA GLU A 13 -0.63 -9.96 8.13
C GLU A 13 -0.61 -8.82 9.17
N ARG A 14 0.39 -7.94 9.10
CA ARG A 14 0.50 -6.73 9.93
C ARG A 14 -0.64 -5.74 9.69
N SER A 15 -1.11 -5.57 8.45
CA SER A 15 -2.20 -4.64 8.13
C SER A 15 -3.58 -5.17 8.53
N GLY A 16 -3.72 -6.48 8.73
CA GLY A 16 -5.01 -7.10 9.05
C GLY A 16 -6.05 -6.97 7.93
N GLY A 17 -5.60 -6.89 6.67
CA GLY A 17 -6.47 -6.73 5.51
C GLY A 17 -7.12 -5.34 5.43
N GLN A 18 -6.41 -4.30 5.87
CA GLN A 18 -6.84 -2.92 5.80
C GLN A 18 -5.79 -2.05 5.12
N CYS A 19 -6.27 -0.97 4.48
CA CYS A 19 -5.38 0.04 3.92
C CYS A 19 -4.64 0.79 5.03
N GLU A 20 -3.33 0.95 4.87
CA GLU A 20 -2.45 1.60 5.84
C GLU A 20 -2.13 3.06 5.49
N CYS A 21 -2.90 3.63 4.55
CA CYS A 21 -2.65 4.99 4.11
C CYS A 21 -3.04 6.00 5.19
N GLU A 22 -2.06 6.78 5.63
CA GLU A 22 -2.21 7.89 6.59
C GLU A 22 -1.82 9.26 5.97
N ARG A 23 -1.60 9.29 4.64
CA ARG A 23 -1.18 10.49 3.93
C ARG A 23 -2.27 11.56 4.02
N ALA A 24 -1.97 12.70 4.65
CA ALA A 24 -2.89 13.84 4.75
C ALA A 24 -3.29 14.45 3.39
N SER A 25 -2.47 14.26 2.35
CA SER A 25 -2.79 14.67 0.97
C SER A 25 -3.92 13.85 0.34
N HIS A 26 -4.25 12.69 0.92
CA HIS A 26 -5.37 11.87 0.49
C HIS A 26 -6.60 12.19 1.32
N ARG A 27 -7.79 12.21 0.69
CA ARG A 27 -9.06 12.38 1.42
C ARG A 27 -9.40 11.09 2.17
N HIS A 28 -9.20 11.09 3.48
CA HIS A 28 -9.38 9.95 4.40
C HIS A 28 -10.43 10.22 5.49
N GLY A 29 -11.57 10.77 5.10
CA GLY A 29 -12.67 11.09 6.03
C GLY A 29 -12.19 11.84 7.28
N TYR A 30 -12.90 11.65 8.39
CA TYR A 30 -12.54 12.28 9.67
C TYR A 30 -11.42 11.53 10.43
N SER A 31 -11.15 10.27 10.06
CA SER A 31 -10.24 9.40 10.80
C SER A 31 -8.75 9.60 10.52
N GLY A 32 -8.40 10.43 9.51
CA GLY A 32 -7.02 10.64 9.07
C GLY A 32 -6.37 9.42 8.41
N ARG A 33 -7.07 8.28 8.33
CA ARG A 33 -6.61 7.03 7.74
C ARG A 33 -7.62 6.46 6.75
N CYS A 34 -7.15 5.71 5.77
CA CYS A 34 -8.04 4.97 4.90
C CYS A 34 -8.63 3.77 5.65
N THR A 35 -9.95 3.63 5.68
CA THR A 35 -10.65 2.52 6.35
C THR A 35 -11.04 1.38 5.39
N GLN A 36 -10.47 1.37 4.18
CA GLN A 36 -10.82 0.40 3.15
C GLN A 36 -10.38 -1.02 3.56
N ARG A 37 -11.33 -1.96 3.50
CA ARG A 37 -11.07 -3.39 3.69
C ARG A 37 -10.55 -3.99 2.39
N LEU A 38 -9.59 -4.89 2.52
CA LEU A 38 -8.85 -5.50 1.42
C LEU A 38 -9.01 -7.02 1.49
N MET A 39 -8.84 -7.70 0.35
CA MET A 39 -8.81 -9.17 0.29
C MET A 39 -7.48 -9.67 -0.26
N TRP A 40 -6.87 -10.64 0.40
CA TRP A 40 -5.53 -11.14 0.07
C TRP A 40 -5.42 -11.58 -1.40
N ASN A 41 -6.43 -12.28 -1.90
CA ASN A 41 -6.52 -12.77 -3.28
C ASN A 41 -6.83 -11.68 -4.33
N GLN A 42 -6.93 -10.41 -3.94
CA GLN A 42 -7.20 -9.27 -4.83
C GLN A 42 -5.96 -8.38 -5.04
N ARG A 43 -4.76 -8.89 -4.73
CA ARG A 43 -3.51 -8.16 -4.99
C ARG A 43 -3.39 -7.79 -6.46
N GLY A 44 -3.08 -6.54 -6.75
CA GLY A 44 -2.95 -5.99 -8.11
C GLY A 44 -4.26 -5.80 -8.86
N ASN A 45 -5.41 -6.17 -8.30
CA ASN A 45 -6.71 -6.00 -8.96
C ASN A 45 -7.21 -4.56 -8.83
N ASP A 46 -7.01 -3.75 -9.85
CA ASP A 46 -7.41 -2.35 -9.87
C ASP A 46 -8.90 -2.11 -10.16
N CYS A 47 -9.63 -3.16 -10.55
CA CYS A 47 -11.06 -3.16 -10.83
C CYS A 47 -11.90 -3.56 -9.60
N SER A 48 -11.27 -4.10 -8.55
CA SER A 48 -11.95 -4.53 -7.32
C SER A 48 -11.89 -3.47 -6.23
N SER A 49 -13.00 -3.25 -5.52
CA SER A 49 -13.03 -2.42 -4.31
C SER A 49 -12.17 -2.99 -3.17
N TYR A 50 -11.88 -4.28 -3.20
CA TYR A 50 -11.02 -5.00 -2.25
C TYR A 50 -9.57 -5.13 -2.73
N GLY A 51 -9.27 -4.57 -3.90
CA GLY A 51 -7.95 -4.59 -4.52
C GLY A 51 -6.91 -3.80 -3.74
N TRP A 52 -5.67 -4.27 -3.79
CA TRP A 52 -4.57 -3.66 -3.06
C TRP A 52 -3.22 -3.91 -3.71
N GLU A 53 -2.23 -3.12 -3.31
CA GLU A 53 -0.83 -3.33 -3.67
C GLU A 53 0.09 -2.96 -2.51
N ALA A 54 1.27 -3.61 -2.47
CA ALA A 54 2.35 -3.25 -1.57
C ALA A 54 3.11 -2.03 -2.12
N HIS A 55 3.41 -1.07 -1.25
CA HIS A 55 4.08 0.16 -1.61
C HIS A 55 5.23 0.47 -0.67
N HIS A 56 6.22 1.22 -1.16
CA HIS A 56 7.28 1.75 -0.32
C HIS A 56 6.83 3.04 0.36
N LYS A 57 6.91 3.11 1.69
CA LYS A 57 6.67 4.35 2.44
C LYS A 57 7.66 5.44 2.02
N THR A 58 8.92 5.06 1.92
CA THR A 58 10.02 5.85 1.37
C THR A 58 10.49 5.19 0.08
N ALA A 59 10.40 5.91 -1.03
CA ALA A 59 10.85 5.41 -2.33
C ALA A 59 12.34 5.00 -2.30
N VAL A 60 12.69 3.97 -3.06
CA VAL A 60 14.08 3.50 -3.19
C VAL A 60 15.01 4.61 -3.70
N SER A 61 14.54 5.44 -4.63
CA SER A 61 15.26 6.61 -5.14
C SER A 61 15.56 7.67 -4.07
N SER A 62 14.86 7.63 -2.94
CA SER A 62 15.03 8.53 -1.80
C SER A 62 15.71 7.84 -0.62
N GLY A 63 16.36 6.69 -0.84
CA GLY A 63 17.07 5.92 0.19
C GLY A 63 16.24 4.85 0.90
N GLY A 64 15.03 4.58 0.41
CA GLY A 64 14.21 3.46 0.91
C GLY A 64 14.79 2.09 0.54
N SER A 65 14.38 1.07 1.29
CA SER A 65 14.78 -0.34 1.07
C SER A 65 13.57 -1.26 0.99
N ASP A 66 13.77 -2.49 0.50
CA ASP A 66 12.73 -3.53 0.41
C ASP A 66 12.49 -4.23 1.76
N THR A 67 12.48 -3.47 2.84
CA THR A 67 12.29 -3.97 4.22
C THR A 67 10.82 -3.94 4.63
N LEU A 68 10.44 -4.81 5.57
CA LEU A 68 9.09 -4.87 6.11
C LEU A 68 8.62 -3.53 6.70
N SER A 69 9.51 -2.79 7.36
CA SER A 69 9.21 -1.48 7.95
C SER A 69 8.86 -0.42 6.90
N ASN A 70 9.46 -0.53 5.71
CA ASN A 70 9.23 0.34 4.56
C ASN A 70 8.10 -0.16 3.64
N CYS A 71 7.56 -1.35 3.87
CA CYS A 71 6.44 -1.92 3.12
C CYS A 71 5.10 -1.53 3.77
N GLU A 72 4.24 -0.85 3.03
CA GLU A 72 2.86 -0.54 3.42
C GLU A 72 1.85 -1.15 2.44
N ILE A 73 0.68 -1.51 2.97
CA ILE A 73 -0.42 -2.07 2.19
C ILE A 73 -1.42 -0.98 1.85
N LEU A 74 -1.62 -0.72 0.56
CA LEU A 74 -2.52 0.33 0.08
C LEU A 74 -3.66 -0.25 -0.74
N CYS A 75 -4.88 0.28 -0.54
CA CYS A 75 -5.93 0.07 -1.52
C CYS A 75 -5.55 0.70 -2.86
N MET A 76 -6.11 0.21 -3.96
CA MET A 76 -5.77 0.70 -5.30
C MET A 76 -6.00 2.20 -5.46
N SER A 77 -7.03 2.76 -4.84
CA SER A 77 -7.28 4.21 -4.85
C SER A 77 -6.21 5.04 -4.14
N CYS A 78 -5.60 4.52 -3.08
CA CYS A 78 -4.48 5.17 -2.38
C CYS A 78 -3.18 4.95 -3.14
N HIS A 79 -2.96 3.74 -3.65
CA HIS A 79 -1.80 3.40 -4.44
C HIS A 79 -1.70 4.26 -5.71
N LYS A 80 -2.80 4.47 -6.42
CA LYS A 80 -2.87 5.33 -7.62
C LYS A 80 -2.53 6.82 -7.36
N LYS A 81 -2.61 7.26 -6.10
CA LYS A 81 -2.32 8.65 -5.70
C LYS A 81 -0.89 8.85 -5.19
N THR A 82 -0.11 7.79 -5.05
CA THR A 82 1.30 7.92 -4.67
C THR A 82 2.09 8.49 -5.85
N GLY A 83 3.08 9.34 -5.55
CA GLY A 83 3.84 10.06 -6.58
C GLY A 83 4.72 9.17 -7.46
N SER A 84 4.88 7.90 -7.10
CA SER A 84 5.62 6.88 -7.88
C SER A 84 4.70 5.97 -8.70
N TYR A 85 3.37 6.10 -8.59
CA TYR A 85 2.45 5.33 -9.43
C TYR A 85 2.61 5.72 -10.90
N GLY A 86 2.90 4.73 -11.77
CA GLY A 86 3.09 4.93 -13.20
C GLY A 86 4.45 5.54 -13.61
N ARG A 87 5.38 5.73 -12.67
CA ARG A 87 6.76 6.12 -13.00
C ARG A 87 7.63 4.87 -13.09
N SER A 88 7.89 4.47 -14.35
CA SER A 88 8.88 3.45 -14.73
C SER A 88 10.31 3.95 -14.51
#